data_AF-A0A4Y2TLS2-F1
#
_entry.id   AF-A0A4Y2TLS2-F1
#
_cell.length_a   1.000
_cell.length_b   1.000
_cell.length_c   1.000
_cell.angle_alpha   90.00
_cell.angle_beta   90.00
_cell.angle_gamma   90.00
#
_symmetry.space_group_name_H-M   'P 1'
#
loop_
_entity.id
_entity.type
_entity.pdbx_description
1 polymer ?
#
loop_
_entity_poly.entity_id
_entity_poly.type
_entity_poly.pdbx_seq_one_letter_code
_entity_poly.pdbx_strand_id
1 'polypeptide(L)'
;MAQRGQDRRAEETEEQRNSRLSDMAQRGQRRRAEETKEQRNSQLVIMAQCGQERRAEGTNEQRNSRLSVMLQHARERCLNVIEEQNQHQIQTFYTARTVLN
;
A
#
# COMPACT_ATOMS: atom_id res chain seq x y z
N MET A 1 -19.34 -27.46 -3.64
CA MET A 1 -18.02 -27.23 -2.99
C MET A 1 -17.74 -25.75 -2.69
N ALA A 2 -18.13 -24.81 -3.56
CA ALA A 2 -17.95 -23.37 -3.33
C ALA A 2 -18.77 -22.84 -2.13
N GLN A 3 -20.03 -23.27 -1.97
CA GLN A 3 -20.93 -22.86 -0.87
C GLN A 3 -20.32 -23.13 0.53
N ARG A 4 -19.97 -24.40 0.81
CA ARG A 4 -19.33 -24.83 2.07
C ARG A 4 -18.01 -24.12 2.38
N GLY A 5 -17.36 -23.54 1.37
CA GLY A 5 -16.15 -22.73 1.54
C GLY A 5 -16.45 -21.27 1.87
N GLN A 6 -17.59 -20.73 1.44
CA GLN A 6 -18.06 -19.41 1.82
C GLN A 6 -18.68 -19.43 3.21
N ASP A 7 -19.49 -20.44 3.51
CA ASP A 7 -20.15 -20.62 4.81
C ASP A 7 -19.11 -20.70 5.94
N ARG A 8 -18.07 -21.53 5.77
CA ARG A 8 -16.93 -21.60 6.71
C ARG A 8 -16.19 -20.28 6.89
N ARG A 9 -16.13 -19.42 5.87
CA ARG A 9 -15.47 -18.10 5.96
C ARG A 9 -16.35 -17.05 6.64
N ALA A 10 -17.67 -17.22 6.58
CA ALA A 10 -18.63 -16.35 7.24
C ALA A 10 -18.70 -16.63 8.75
N GLU A 11 -18.45 -17.87 9.14
CA GLU A 11 -18.43 -18.33 10.54
C GLU A 11 -17.07 -18.16 11.25
N GLU A 12 -16.02 -17.73 10.53
CA GLU A 12 -14.69 -17.53 11.09
C GLU A 12 -14.68 -16.39 12.12
N THR A 13 -13.97 -16.61 13.23
CA THR A 13 -13.64 -15.52 14.15
C THR A 13 -12.60 -14.59 13.52
N GLU A 14 -12.50 -13.36 14.01
CA GLU A 14 -11.53 -12.38 13.50
C GLU A 14 -10.09 -12.88 13.61
N GLU A 15 -9.75 -13.61 14.69
CA GLU A 15 -8.43 -14.23 14.86
C GLU A 15 -8.15 -15.32 13.81
N GLN A 16 -9.12 -16.19 13.55
CA GLN A 16 -9.00 -17.24 12.53
C GLN A 16 -8.87 -16.64 11.13
N ARG A 17 -9.65 -15.59 10.84
CA ARG A 17 -9.59 -14.86 9.59
C ARG A 17 -8.23 -14.19 9.40
N ASN A 18 -7.72 -13.52 10.43
CA ASN A 18 -6.42 -12.85 10.38
C ASN A 18 -5.27 -13.84 10.21
N SER A 19 -5.29 -14.98 10.91
CA SER A 19 -4.33 -16.06 10.73
C SER A 19 -4.35 -16.58 9.28
N ARG A 20 -5.54 -16.90 8.75
CA ARG A 20 -5.71 -17.37 7.36
C ARG A 20 -5.24 -16.34 6.33
N LEU A 21 -5.56 -15.06 6.50
CA LEU A 21 -5.10 -13.99 5.61
C LEU A 21 -3.58 -13.83 5.67
N SER A 22 -2.99 -13.93 6.86
CA SER A 22 -1.54 -13.89 7.07
C SER A 22 -0.83 -15.03 6.32
N ASP A 23 -1.33 -16.26 6.45
CA ASP A 23 -0.78 -17.42 5.74
C ASP A 23 -0.85 -17.26 4.21
N MET A 24 -1.97 -16.73 3.70
CA MET A 24 -2.10 -16.45 2.27
C MET A 24 -1.13 -15.34 1.81
N ALA A 25 -0.96 -14.30 2.62
CA ALA A 25 -0.02 -13.22 2.33
C ALA A 25 1.42 -13.76 2.30
N GLN A 26 1.82 -14.57 3.28
CA GLN A 26 3.14 -15.21 3.34
C GLN A 26 3.39 -16.08 2.11
N ARG A 27 2.41 -16.92 1.74
CA ARG A 27 2.50 -17.75 0.52
C ARG A 27 2.62 -16.90 -0.74
N GLY A 28 1.88 -15.79 -0.82
CA GLY A 28 1.96 -14.85 -1.93
C GLY A 28 3.32 -14.15 -2.03
N GLN A 29 3.95 -13.82 -0.90
CA GLN A 29 5.31 -13.28 -0.89
C GLN A 29 6.34 -14.31 -1.34
N ARG A 30 6.24 -15.56 -0.86
CA ARG A 30 7.14 -16.64 -1.29
C ARG A 30 7.09 -16.87 -2.79
N ARG A 31 5.88 -16.93 -3.37
CA ARG A 31 5.72 -17.05 -4.83
C ARG A 31 6.37 -15.89 -5.57
N ARG A 32 6.14 -14.64 -5.12
CA ARG A 32 6.74 -13.45 -5.74
C ARG A 32 8.26 -13.41 -5.63
N ALA A 33 8.84 -13.98 -4.56
CA ALA A 33 10.29 -14.08 -4.41
C ALA A 33 10.91 -15.13 -5.37
N GLU A 34 10.16 -16.17 -5.71
CA GLU A 34 10.58 -17.24 -6.62
C GLU A 34 10.31 -16.91 -8.11
N GLU A 35 9.63 -15.80 -8.43
CA GLU A 35 9.30 -15.40 -9.81
C GLU A 35 10.53 -15.02 -10.65
N THR A 36 10.54 -15.45 -11.92
CA THR A 36 11.54 -14.98 -12.89
C THR A 36 11.23 -13.57 -13.38
N LYS A 37 12.22 -12.89 -13.97
CA LYS A 37 12.03 -11.54 -14.55
C LYS A 37 10.91 -11.52 -15.60
N GLU A 38 10.81 -12.57 -16.42
CA GLU A 38 9.80 -12.67 -17.48
C GLU A 38 8.39 -12.88 -16.90
N GLN A 39 8.26 -13.77 -15.92
CA GLN A 39 6.99 -13.99 -15.21
C GLN A 39 6.52 -12.70 -14.50
N ARG A 40 7.44 -12.02 -13.82
CA ARG A 40 7.15 -10.74 -13.16
C ARG A 40 6.72 -9.68 -14.16
N ASN A 41 7.40 -9.56 -15.29
CA ASN A 41 7.03 -8.59 -16.33
C ASN A 41 5.65 -8.89 -16.91
N SER A 42 5.35 -10.16 -17.21
CA SER A 42 4.02 -10.58 -17.67
C SER A 42 2.93 -10.24 -16.65
N GLN A 43 3.15 -10.54 -15.36
CA GLN A 43 2.24 -10.19 -14.28
C GLN A 43 2.01 -8.67 -14.17
N LEU A 44 3.07 -7.86 -14.27
CA LEU A 44 2.98 -6.40 -14.23
C LEU A 44 2.18 -5.83 -15.40
N VAL A 45 2.35 -6.38 -16.60
CA VAL A 45 1.59 -5.97 -17.79
C VAL A 45 0.10 -6.26 -17.59
N ILE A 46 -0.25 -7.45 -17.08
CA ILE A 46 -1.64 -7.81 -16.78
C ILE A 46 -2.24 -6.85 -15.73
N MET A 47 -1.53 -6.57 -14.64
CA MET A 47 -2.00 -5.64 -13.61
C MET A 47 -2.18 -4.21 -14.15
N ALA A 48 -1.28 -3.76 -15.03
CA ALA A 48 -1.40 -2.46 -15.67
C ALA A 48 -2.64 -2.41 -16.57
N GLN A 49 -2.86 -3.43 -17.40
CA GLN A 49 -4.02 -3.53 -18.28
C GLN A 49 -5.34 -3.54 -17.50
N CYS A 50 -5.50 -4.43 -16.51
CA CYS A 50 -6.69 -4.46 -15.65
C CYS A 50 -6.87 -3.15 -14.87
N GLY A 51 -5.77 -2.45 -14.54
CA GLY A 51 -5.81 -1.13 -13.96
C GLY A 51 -6.39 -0.08 -14.90
N GLN A 52 -6.06 -0.12 -16.18
CA GLN A 52 -6.60 0.80 -17.18
C GLN A 52 -8.05 0.50 -17.52
N GLU A 53 -8.42 -0.77 -17.64
CA GLU A 53 -9.80 -1.20 -17.89
C GLU A 53 -10.74 -0.68 -16.78
N ARG A 54 -10.41 -0.93 -15.51
CA ARG A 54 -11.19 -0.40 -14.37
C ARG A 54 -11.25 1.13 -14.32
N ARG A 55 -10.24 1.82 -14.86
CA ARG A 55 -10.24 3.30 -14.95
C ARG A 55 -11.14 3.79 -16.07
N ALA A 56 -11.22 3.06 -17.18
CA ALA A 56 -12.06 3.38 -18.32
C ALA A 56 -13.55 3.10 -18.02
N GLU A 57 -13.84 2.03 -17.27
CA GLU A 57 -15.21 1.65 -16.86
C GLU A 57 -15.76 2.47 -15.68
N GLY A 58 -14.89 3.12 -14.91
CA GLY A 58 -15.28 3.83 -13.68
C GLY A 58 -16.07 5.12 -13.94
N THR A 59 -16.96 5.47 -13.00
CA THR A 59 -17.74 6.72 -13.07
C THR A 59 -16.89 7.96 -12.75
N ASN A 60 -17.38 9.14 -13.12
CA ASN A 60 -16.74 10.41 -12.76
C ASN A 60 -16.59 10.58 -11.23
N GLU A 61 -17.57 10.11 -10.45
CA GLU A 61 -17.52 10.17 -8.99
C GLU A 61 -16.40 9.29 -8.43
N GLN A 62 -16.28 8.05 -8.93
CA GLN A 62 -15.19 7.14 -8.56
C GLN A 62 -13.83 7.70 -8.96
N ARG A 63 -13.74 8.36 -10.12
CA ARG A 63 -12.53 9.05 -10.57
C ARG A 63 -12.17 10.20 -9.64
N ASN A 64 -13.12 11.05 -9.27
CA ASN A 64 -12.91 12.18 -8.39
C ASN A 64 -12.50 11.75 -6.98
N SER A 65 -13.17 10.73 -6.42
CA SER A 65 -12.80 10.13 -5.14
C SER A 65 -11.35 9.61 -5.17
N ARG A 66 -10.97 8.86 -6.22
CA ARG A 66 -9.58 8.38 -6.37
C ARG A 66 -8.57 9.53 -6.46
N LEU A 67 -8.87 10.57 -7.24
CA LEU A 67 -7.98 11.73 -7.38
C LEU A 67 -7.83 12.51 -6.06
N SER A 68 -8.91 12.61 -5.27
CA SER A 68 -8.88 13.24 -3.94
C SER A 68 -7.93 12.51 -2.99
N VAL A 69 -8.04 11.17 -2.92
CA VAL A 69 -7.15 10.33 -2.10
C VAL A 69 -5.69 10.47 -2.56
N MET A 70 -5.44 10.49 -3.88
CA MET A 70 -4.08 10.70 -4.41
C MET A 70 -3.51 12.07 -4.01
N LEU A 71 -4.32 13.12 -4.10
CA LEU A 71 -3.92 14.47 -3.71
C LEU A 71 -3.59 14.55 -2.22
N GLN A 72 -4.44 13.97 -1.37
CA GLN A 72 -4.21 13.92 0.06
C GLN A 72 -2.91 13.18 0.38
N HIS A 73 -2.70 12.00 -0.21
CA HIS A 73 -1.48 11.23 0.00
C HIS A 73 -0.22 12.00 -0.46
N ALA A 74 -0.30 12.71 -1.59
CA ALA A 74 0.81 13.56 -2.05
C ALA A 74 1.08 14.72 -1.08
N ARG A 75 0.03 15.36 -0.56
CA ARG A 75 0.16 16.43 0.45
C ARG A 75 0.80 15.94 1.73
N GLU A 76 0.33 14.82 2.28
CA GLU A 76 0.88 14.18 3.48
C GLU A 76 2.37 13.86 3.30
N ARG A 77 2.76 13.30 2.14
CA ARG A 77 4.18 13.03 1.84
C ARG A 77 5.03 14.30 1.81
N CYS A 78 4.53 15.37 1.20
CA CYS A 78 5.23 16.65 1.19
C CYS A 78 5.38 17.23 2.60
N LEU A 79 4.33 17.15 3.42
CA LEU A 79 4.36 17.62 4.81
C LEU A 79 5.38 16.84 5.62
N ASN A 80 5.39 15.50 5.53
CA ASN A 80 6.34 14.66 6.26
C ASN A 80 7.80 15.02 5.93
N VAL A 81 8.13 15.27 4.67
CA VAL A 81 9.49 15.68 4.27
C VAL A 81 9.86 17.05 4.85
N ILE A 82 8.93 18.00 4.85
CA ILE A 82 9.15 19.33 5.42
C ILE A 82 9.32 19.25 6.94
N GLU A 83 8.50 18.45 7.61
CA GLU A 83 8.58 18.22 9.06
C GLU A 83 9.91 17.57 9.46
N GLU A 84 10.35 16.53 8.76
CA GLU A 84 11.67 15.91 8.97
C GLU A 84 12.82 16.92 8.79
N GLN A 85 12.76 17.74 7.73
CA GLN A 85 13.75 18.79 7.48
C GLN A 85 13.78 19.83 8.60
N ASN A 86 12.62 20.27 9.07
CA ASN A 86 12.51 21.26 10.15
C ASN A 86 13.05 20.69 11.48
N GLN A 87 12.75 19.43 11.80
CA GLN A 87 13.28 18.76 13.00
C GLN A 87 14.82 18.73 12.98
N HIS A 88 15.44 18.36 11.86
CA HIS A 88 16.89 18.35 11.73
C HIS A 88 17.51 19.75 11.85
N GLN A 89 16.88 20.79 11.28
CA GLN A 89 17.38 22.16 11.41
C GLN A 89 17.33 22.66 12.87
N ILE A 90 16.24 22.40 13.58
CA ILE A 90 16.09 22.74 14.99
C ILE A 90 17.16 22.01 15.82
N GLN A 91 17.34 20.70 15.61
CA GLN A 91 18.35 19.92 16.31
C GLN A 91 19.76 20.48 16.07
N THR A 92 20.10 20.79 14.82
CA THR A 92 21.39 21.38 14.43
C THR A 92 21.62 22.71 15.14
N PHE A 93 20.60 23.57 15.22
CA PHE A 93 20.69 24.86 15.91
C PHE A 93 21.00 24.72 17.40
N TYR A 94 20.27 23.86 18.12
CA TYR A 94 20.50 23.66 19.55
C TYR A 94 21.84 22.99 19.84
N THR A 95 22.27 22.02 19.02
CA THR A 95 23.61 21.41 19.14
C THR A 95 24.72 22.43 18.90
N ALA A 96 24.64 23.23 17.85
CA ALA A 96 25.64 24.28 17.59
C ALA A 96 25.74 25.30 18.73
N ARG A 97 24.60 25.65 19.34
CA ARG A 97 24.55 26.56 20.50
C ARG A 97 25.20 25.96 21.75
N THR A 98 25.12 24.66 21.97
CA THR A 98 25.78 24.00 23.12
C THR A 98 27.30 23.91 22.99
N VAL A 99 27.84 23.92 21.77
CA VAL A 99 29.28 23.81 21.51
C VAL A 99 29.98 25.18 21.55
N LEU A 100 29.24 26.26 21.32
CA LEU A 100 29.73 27.64 21.34
C LEU A 100 29.69 28.30 22.74
N ASN A 101 29.18 27.60 23.76
CA ASN A 101 29.23 28.00 25.18
C ASN A 101 30.24 27.14 25.93
#